data_AF-A0A922TB68-F1
#
_entry.id   AF-A0A922TB68-F1
#
_cell.length_a   1.000
_cell.length_b   1.000
_cell.length_c   1.000
_cell.angle_alpha   90.00
_cell.angle_beta   90.00
_cell.angle_gamma   90.00
#
_symmetry.space_group_name_H-M   'P 1'
#
loop_
_entity.id
_entity.type
_entity.pdbx_description
1 polymer ?
#
loop_
_entity_poly.entity_id
_entity_poly.type
_entity_poly.pdbx_seq_one_letter_code
_entity_poly.pdbx_strand_id
1 'polypeptide(L)'
;MNKLTVAAVTTLAALFTSAVTSQAEDLVFTLTNSTNSTLERFYTSPTGVDEWEEDVFGQDVLSPGDSIEITIADGRSVCEYDMRFEFSEDSDLDTTEDTQNLCEMGSYEIHE
;
A
#
# COMPACT_ATOMS: atom_id res chain seq x y z
N MET A 1 70.72 -7.03 30.31
CA MET A 1 69.63 -7.67 29.54
C MET A 1 68.34 -6.92 29.85
N ASN A 2 68.00 -5.88 29.07
CA ASN A 2 66.70 -5.22 29.14
C ASN A 2 65.89 -5.68 27.93
N LYS A 3 64.95 -6.59 28.13
CA LYS A 3 64.01 -6.99 27.07
C LYS A 3 62.81 -6.06 27.17
N LEU A 4 62.73 -5.10 26.25
CA LEU A 4 61.51 -4.36 25.97
C LEU A 4 60.41 -5.38 25.63
N THR A 5 59.31 -5.33 26.36
CA THR A 5 58.10 -6.09 26.02
C THR A 5 57.10 -5.07 25.49
N VAL A 6 56.94 -5.02 24.17
CA VAL A 6 55.88 -4.25 23.51
C VAL A 6 54.65 -5.14 23.49
N ALA A 7 53.62 -4.78 24.25
CA ALA A 7 52.31 -5.43 24.20
C ALA A 7 51.51 -4.82 23.04
N ALA A 8 51.28 -5.62 21.99
CA ALA A 8 50.36 -5.27 20.91
C ALA A 8 48.93 -5.47 21.41
N VAL A 9 48.17 -4.39 21.54
CA VAL A 9 46.73 -4.43 21.83
C VAL A 9 46.00 -4.41 20.50
N THR A 10 45.51 -5.56 20.07
CA THR A 10 44.59 -5.69 18.93
C THR A 10 43.16 -5.55 19.43
N THR A 11 42.61 -4.34 19.37
CA THR A 11 41.18 -4.07 19.59
C THR A 11 40.36 -4.58 18.43
N LEU A 12 39.65 -5.70 18.63
CA LEU A 12 38.66 -6.24 17.70
C LEU A 12 37.34 -5.49 17.91
N ALA A 13 37.03 -4.52 17.05
CA ALA A 13 35.75 -3.83 17.06
C ALA A 13 34.69 -4.71 16.38
N ALA A 14 33.82 -5.33 17.17
CA ALA A 14 32.66 -6.07 16.66
C ALA A 14 31.58 -5.06 16.20
N LEU A 15 31.37 -4.98 14.89
CA LEU A 15 30.27 -4.22 14.29
C LEU A 15 28.97 -5.02 14.49
N PHE A 16 28.12 -4.56 15.40
CA PHE A 16 26.74 -5.05 15.50
C PHE A 16 25.92 -4.40 14.38
N THR A 17 25.70 -5.12 13.29
CA THR A 17 24.70 -4.75 12.28
C THR A 17 23.34 -5.20 12.78
N SER A 18 22.54 -4.26 13.29
CA SER A 18 21.13 -4.50 13.55
C SER A 18 20.42 -4.72 12.21
N ALA A 19 19.94 -5.94 11.98
CA ALA A 19 19.06 -6.22 10.85
C ALA A 19 17.71 -5.55 11.12
N VAL A 20 17.36 -4.56 10.30
CA VAL A 20 15.97 -4.08 10.24
C VAL A 20 15.21 -5.13 9.45
N THR A 21 14.32 -5.86 10.12
CA THR A 21 13.32 -6.69 9.45
C THR A 21 12.27 -5.76 8.87
N SER A 22 12.28 -5.57 7.54
CA SER A 22 11.14 -4.98 6.84
C SER A 22 9.98 -5.97 6.91
N GLN A 23 8.99 -5.70 7.74
CA GLN A 23 7.74 -6.45 7.71
C GLN A 23 6.82 -5.77 6.70
N ALA A 24 6.20 -6.54 5.81
CA ALA A 24 5.08 -6.06 5.03
C ALA A 24 3.92 -5.85 6.01
N GLU A 25 3.51 -4.60 6.17
CA GLU A 25 2.33 -4.23 6.96
C GLU A 25 1.13 -4.19 6.02
N ASP A 26 -0.02 -4.64 6.50
CA ASP A 26 -1.26 -4.52 5.74
C ASP A 26 -1.60 -3.03 5.58
N LEU A 27 -1.98 -2.64 4.36
CA LEU A 27 -2.36 -1.26 4.05
C LEU A 27 -3.85 -1.10 4.31
N VAL A 28 -4.22 -0.20 5.21
CA VAL A 28 -5.62 -0.02 5.63
C VAL A 28 -6.04 1.43 5.44
N PHE A 29 -7.12 1.64 4.69
CA PHE A 29 -7.70 2.97 4.48
C PHE A 29 -9.22 2.90 4.33
N THR A 30 -9.90 4.01 4.60
CA THR A 30 -11.34 4.13 4.34
C THR A 30 -11.60 4.64 2.92
N LEU A 31 -12.37 3.91 2.13
CA LEU A 31 -12.87 4.37 0.83
C LEU A 31 -14.30 4.87 0.97
N THR A 32 -14.57 6.08 0.50
CA THR A 32 -15.92 6.68 0.46
C THR A 32 -16.32 6.96 -0.97
N ASN A 33 -17.51 6.48 -1.35
CA ASN A 33 -18.10 6.80 -2.64
C ASN A 33 -18.97 8.05 -2.53
N SER A 34 -18.40 9.23 -2.80
CA SER A 34 -19.13 10.51 -2.78
C SER A 34 -19.68 10.92 -4.15
N THR A 35 -19.81 9.96 -5.07
CA THR A 35 -20.47 10.15 -6.36
C THR A 35 -21.96 9.84 -6.28
N ASN A 36 -22.67 9.93 -7.41
CA ASN A 36 -24.08 9.60 -7.53
C ASN A 36 -24.36 8.14 -7.95
N SER A 37 -23.32 7.33 -8.18
CA SER A 37 -23.41 6.01 -8.82
C SER A 37 -22.77 4.91 -7.99
N THR A 38 -23.33 3.70 -8.03
CA THR A 38 -22.76 2.55 -7.34
C THR A 38 -21.41 2.19 -7.94
N LEU A 39 -20.39 2.07 -7.09
CA LEU A 39 -19.09 1.53 -7.44
C LEU A 39 -19.15 0.01 -7.36
N GLU A 40 -19.00 -0.67 -8.50
CA GLU A 40 -19.16 -2.13 -8.57
C GLU A 40 -17.84 -2.88 -8.46
N ARG A 41 -16.75 -2.31 -8.98
CA ARG A 41 -15.43 -2.97 -8.95
C ARG A 41 -14.37 -1.97 -8.53
N PHE A 42 -13.48 -2.42 -7.67
CA PHE A 42 -12.37 -1.62 -7.16
C PHE A 42 -11.08 -2.42 -7.28
N TYR A 43 -10.11 -1.88 -8.02
CA TYR A 43 -8.83 -2.53 -8.22
C TYR A 43 -7.70 -1.69 -7.62
N THR A 44 -6.67 -2.38 -7.16
CA THR A 44 -5.41 -1.78 -6.73
C THR A 44 -4.25 -2.56 -7.31
N SER A 45 -3.20 -1.88 -7.76
CA SER A 45 -1.97 -2.51 -8.23
C SER A 45 -0.76 -1.64 -7.89
N PRO A 46 0.40 -2.18 -7.48
CA PRO A 46 1.59 -1.36 -7.29
C PRO A 46 1.95 -0.61 -8.57
N THR A 47 2.40 0.63 -8.41
CA THR A 47 2.77 1.46 -9.57
C THR A 47 3.81 0.77 -10.45
N GLY A 48 3.62 0.84 -11.77
CA GLY A 48 4.53 0.23 -12.75
C GLY A 48 4.27 -1.25 -13.05
N VAL A 49 3.17 -1.80 -12.56
CA VAL A 49 2.59 -3.07 -13.03
C VAL A 49 1.58 -2.75 -14.13
N ASP A 50 1.76 -3.34 -15.31
CA ASP A 50 0.96 -3.00 -16.51
C ASP A 50 -0.44 -3.64 -16.54
N GLU A 51 -0.69 -4.65 -15.69
CA GLU A 51 -1.95 -5.40 -15.63
C GLU A 51 -2.62 -5.19 -14.26
N TRP A 52 -3.94 -4.98 -14.29
CA TRP A 52 -4.74 -4.87 -13.07
C TRP A 52 -4.87 -6.24 -12.38
N GLU A 53 -4.75 -6.24 -11.06
CA GLU A 53 -4.89 -7.42 -10.21
C GLU A 53 -6.39 -7.74 -9.96
N GLU A 54 -6.70 -8.58 -8.97
CA GLU A 54 -8.08 -8.95 -8.65
C GLU A 54 -8.91 -7.77 -8.12
N ASP A 55 -10.24 -7.87 -8.31
CA ASP A 55 -11.19 -6.94 -7.70
C ASP A 55 -11.22 -7.12 -6.18
N VAL A 56 -10.98 -6.02 -5.48
CA VAL A 56 -10.92 -5.94 -4.01
C VAL A 56 -12.30 -6.19 -3.38
N PHE A 57 -13.39 -5.85 -4.07
CA PHE A 57 -14.75 -6.06 -3.54
C PHE A 57 -15.26 -7.49 -3.72
N GLY A 58 -14.80 -8.20 -4.75
CA GLY A 58 -15.24 -9.56 -5.05
C GLY A 58 -16.70 -9.67 -5.47
N GLN A 59 -17.62 -9.80 -4.50
CA GLN A 59 -19.07 -9.82 -4.75
C GLN A 59 -19.81 -8.65 -4.11
N ASP A 60 -19.10 -7.84 -3.31
CA ASP A 60 -19.66 -6.66 -2.68
C ASP A 60 -19.62 -5.46 -3.64
N VAL A 61 -20.32 -4.39 -3.29
CA VAL A 61 -20.34 -3.12 -4.02
C VAL A 61 -20.42 -1.96 -3.04
N LEU A 62 -20.03 -0.76 -3.45
CA LEU A 62 -20.10 0.44 -2.63
C LEU A 62 -21.14 1.43 -3.18
N SER A 63 -22.25 1.57 -2.46
CA SER A 63 -23.36 2.44 -2.87
C SER A 63 -23.02 3.94 -2.73
N PRO A 64 -23.75 4.84 -3.41
CA PRO A 64 -23.56 6.27 -3.27
C PRO A 64 -23.69 6.74 -1.82
N GLY A 65 -22.71 7.50 -1.34
CA GLY A 65 -22.63 8.05 0.01
C GLY A 65 -22.14 7.09 1.09
N ASP A 66 -21.87 5.82 0.75
CA ASP A 66 -21.36 4.84 1.70
C ASP A 66 -19.82 4.84 1.77
N SER A 67 -19.32 4.34 2.90
CA SER A 67 -17.89 4.15 3.16
C SER A 67 -17.60 2.71 3.58
N ILE A 68 -16.42 2.22 3.21
CA ILE A 68 -15.92 0.89 3.59
C ILE A 68 -14.44 0.97 3.99
N GLU A 69 -14.02 0.13 4.93
CA GLU A 69 -12.60 -0.06 5.24
C GLU A 69 -12.01 -1.08 4.25
N ILE A 70 -10.98 -0.65 3.53
CA ILE A 70 -10.19 -1.48 2.63
C ILE A 70 -8.96 -1.96 3.38
N THR A 71 -8.62 -3.25 3.18
CA THR A 71 -7.35 -3.83 3.63
C THR A 71 -6.65 -4.48 2.45
N ILE A 72 -5.46 -3.98 2.09
CA ILE A 72 -4.58 -4.61 1.11
C ILE A 72 -3.52 -5.41 1.87
N ALA A 73 -3.68 -6.72 1.90
CA ALA A 73 -2.82 -7.68 2.60
C ALA A 73 -2.07 -8.59 1.62
N ASP A 74 -1.42 -7.99 0.63
CA ASP A 74 -0.75 -8.69 -0.48
C ASP A 74 0.69 -9.15 -0.12
N GLY A 75 1.15 -8.85 1.10
CA GLY A 75 2.47 -9.22 1.60
C GLY A 75 3.63 -8.41 1.00
N ARG A 76 3.35 -7.28 0.34
CA ARG A 76 4.37 -6.40 -0.25
C ARG A 76 4.71 -5.27 0.73
N SER A 77 5.90 -4.69 0.54
CA SER A 77 6.40 -3.55 1.33
C SER A 77 6.46 -2.26 0.51
N VAL A 78 5.61 -2.15 -0.51
CA VAL A 78 5.49 -0.97 -1.38
C VAL A 78 4.31 -0.13 -0.91
N CYS A 79 4.35 1.16 -1.19
CA CYS A 79 3.36 2.11 -0.69
C CYS A 79 2.59 2.81 -1.80
N GLU A 80 3.21 3.01 -2.97
CA GLU A 80 2.54 3.64 -4.11
C GLU A 80 1.77 2.59 -4.90
N TYR A 81 0.47 2.82 -5.00
CA TYR A 81 -0.46 1.98 -5.75
C TYR A 81 -1.27 2.85 -6.72
N ASP A 82 -1.48 2.30 -7.91
CA ASP A 82 -2.53 2.72 -8.81
C ASP A 82 -3.85 2.08 -8.35
N MET A 83 -4.91 2.85 -8.42
CA MET A 83 -6.27 2.50 -8.04
C MET A 83 -7.18 2.71 -9.23
N ARG A 84 -8.15 1.80 -9.42
CA ARG A 84 -9.15 1.91 -10.48
C ARG A 84 -10.54 1.66 -9.95
N PHE A 85 -11.45 2.55 -10.35
CA PHE A 85 -12.83 2.60 -9.91
C PHE A 85 -13.75 2.38 -11.10
N GLU A 86 -14.47 1.26 -11.11
CA GLU A 86 -15.47 0.97 -12.15
C GLU A 86 -16.88 1.05 -11.56
N PHE A 87 -17.62 2.05 -12.00
CA PHE A 87 -19.02 2.24 -11.64
C PHE A 87 -19.94 1.30 -12.42
N SER A 88 -21.18 1.19 -11.96
CA SER A 88 -22.22 0.38 -12.58
C SER A 88 -22.42 0.70 -14.06
N GLU A 89 -22.76 -0.31 -14.88
CA GLU A 89 -22.97 -0.14 -16.32
C GLU A 89 -24.09 0.86 -16.67
N ASP A 90 -25.04 1.09 -15.75
CA ASP A 90 -26.12 2.06 -15.90
C ASP A 90 -25.73 3.49 -15.48
N SER A 91 -24.50 3.69 -14.99
CA SER A 91 -23.95 4.99 -14.56
C SER A 91 -23.62 5.90 -15.75
N ASP A 92 -23.69 7.21 -15.53
CA ASP A 92 -23.14 8.23 -16.43
C ASP A 92 -21.67 8.57 -16.17
N LEU A 93 -21.04 7.92 -15.18
CA LEU A 93 -19.64 8.11 -14.80
C LEU A 93 -18.72 7.17 -15.59
N ASP A 94 -17.59 7.71 -16.05
CA ASP A 94 -16.53 6.92 -16.65
C ASP A 94 -15.75 6.14 -15.59
N THR A 95 -14.96 5.14 -16.02
CA THR A 95 -13.95 4.54 -15.15
C THR A 95 -12.90 5.57 -14.77
N THR A 96 -12.62 5.70 -13.48
CA THR A 96 -11.59 6.61 -12.96
C THR A 96 -10.41 5.82 -12.44
N GLU A 97 -9.22 6.38 -12.62
CA GLU A 97 -7.97 5.85 -12.07
C GLU A 97 -7.23 6.95 -11.31
N ASP A 98 -6.52 6.58 -10.25
CA ASP A 98 -5.69 7.50 -9.46
C ASP A 98 -4.50 6.78 -8.83
N THR A 99 -3.46 7.51 -8.45
CA THR A 99 -2.25 6.94 -7.81
C THR A 99 -2.07 7.53 -6.43
N GLN A 100 -2.01 6.67 -5.41
CA GLN A 100 -1.94 7.09 -4.02
C GLN A 100 -0.84 6.35 -3.25
N ASN A 101 -0.28 7.04 -2.25
CA ASN A 101 0.55 6.41 -1.23
C ASN A 101 -0.32 5.84 -0.12
N LEU A 102 -0.59 4.53 -0.17
CA LEU A 102 -1.48 3.85 0.77
C LEU A 102 -0.88 3.68 2.18
N CYS A 103 0.44 3.83 2.34
CA CYS A 103 1.09 3.80 3.66
C CYS A 103 0.84 5.09 4.45
N GLU A 104 0.58 6.20 3.76
CA GLU A 104 0.36 7.52 4.36
C GLU A 104 -1.12 7.93 4.31
N MET A 105 -1.89 7.33 3.40
CA MET A 105 -3.30 7.64 3.21
C MET A 105 -4.17 6.87 4.20
N GLY A 106 -4.91 7.59 5.04
CA GLY A 106 -5.92 7.00 5.92
C GLY A 106 -7.32 6.90 5.29
N SER A 107 -7.61 7.73 4.29
CA SER A 107 -8.92 7.77 3.62
C SER A 107 -8.83 8.30 2.20
N TYR A 108 -9.71 7.81 1.33
CA TYR A 108 -9.91 8.28 -0.05
C TYR A 108 -11.40 8.51 -0.31
N GLU A 109 -11.72 9.57 -1.05
CA GLU A 109 -13.10 9.96 -1.37
C GLU A 109 -13.22 10.22 -2.88
N ILE A 110 -14.15 9.51 -3.53
CA ILE A 110 -14.38 9.59 -4.98
C ILE A 110 -15.42 10.68 -5.26
N HIS A 111 -15.14 11.61 -6.19
CA HIS A 111 -15.91 12.84 -6.36
C HIS A 111 -16.43 13.14 -7.79
N GLU A 112 -16.36 12.18 -8.71
CA GLU A 112 -16.81 12.33 -10.11
C GLU A 112 -18.19 12.99 -10.26
#